data_AF-A0A1M3Q193-F1
#
_entry.id   AF-A0A1M3Q193-F1
#
_cell.length_a   1.000
_cell.length_b   1.000
_cell.length_c   1.000
_cell.angle_alpha   90.00
_cell.angle_beta   90.00
_cell.angle_gamma   90.00
#
_symmetry.space_group_name_H-M   'P 1'
#
loop_
_entity.id
_entity.type
_entity.pdbx_description
1 polymer ?
#
loop_
_entity_poly.entity_id
_entity_poly.type
_entity_poly.pdbx_seq_one_letter_code
_entity_poly.pdbx_strand_id
1 'polypeptide(L)'
;MTRRHLALASLALLLAGGSVAWAISDPAEALPDPRQEARAEAIGRQLRCLVCQNESIEDSGADLARDLRHIVRQRVAAGDSDAQVVDWVVARYGDFVRLRPPFEWQTVLLWGSPLLALAVGGLGVLVHRHYRPAPPAPLNEAEQARLRDLMET
;
A
#
# COMPACT_ATOMS: atom_id res chain seq x y z
N MET A 1 33.09 -18.54 11.04
CA MET A 1 32.69 -17.12 10.84
C MET A 1 32.46 -16.77 9.37
N THR A 2 33.29 -17.22 8.43
CA THR A 2 33.23 -16.90 6.98
C THR A 2 31.89 -17.18 6.28
N ARG A 3 31.19 -18.30 6.58
CA ARG A 3 29.90 -18.64 5.94
C ARG A 3 28.74 -17.69 6.31
N ARG A 4 28.71 -17.15 7.53
CA ARG A 4 27.68 -16.20 7.97
C ARG A 4 27.87 -14.83 7.31
N HIS A 5 29.12 -14.40 7.14
CA HIS A 5 29.44 -13.15 6.42
C HIS A 5 29.15 -13.28 4.91
N LEU A 6 29.38 -14.45 4.31
CA LEU A 6 29.01 -14.71 2.92
C LEU A 6 27.49 -14.74 2.70
N ALA A 7 26.72 -15.32 3.62
CA ALA A 7 25.25 -15.31 3.59
C ALA A 7 24.65 -13.90 3.78
N LEU A 8 25.24 -13.10 4.68
CA LEU A 8 24.84 -11.71 4.88
C LEU A 8 25.21 -10.82 3.70
N ALA A 9 26.37 -11.04 3.07
CA ALA A 9 26.79 -10.29 1.88
C ALA A 9 25.93 -10.62 0.66
N SER A 10 25.50 -11.88 0.49
CA SER A 10 24.59 -12.29 -0.59
C SER A 10 23.16 -11.79 -0.38
N LEU A 11 22.66 -11.77 0.86
CA LEU A 11 21.38 -11.14 1.21
C LEU A 11 21.41 -9.62 1.00
N ALA A 12 22.51 -8.95 1.35
CA ALA A 12 22.69 -7.52 1.11
C ALA A 12 22.78 -7.18 -0.39
N LEU A 13 23.41 -8.05 -1.19
CA LEU A 13 23.50 -7.88 -2.64
C LEU A 13 22.14 -8.10 -3.34
N LEU A 14 21.33 -9.04 -2.84
CA LEU A 14 19.94 -9.25 -3.28
C LEU A 14 19.02 -8.09 -2.90
N LEU A 15 19.27 -7.43 -1.75
CA LEU A 15 18.54 -6.24 -1.31
C LEU A 15 19.00 -4.94 -2.01
N ALA A 16 20.24 -4.90 -2.51
CA ALA A 16 20.79 -3.75 -3.24
C ALA A 16 20.46 -3.77 -4.75
N GLY A 17 19.95 -4.89 -5.26
CA GLY A 17 19.57 -5.05 -6.66
C GLY A 17 18.15 -4.54 -6.93
N GLY A 18 18.02 -3.28 -7.39
CA GLY A 18 16.88 -2.91 -8.23
C GLY A 18 16.31 -1.52 -7.96
N SER A 19 16.74 -0.57 -8.79
CA SER A 19 15.90 0.44 -9.43
C SER A 19 16.79 1.16 -10.44
N VAL A 20 17.01 0.52 -11.59
CA VAL A 20 17.49 1.28 -12.75
C VAL A 20 16.29 2.11 -13.18
N ALA A 21 16.27 3.40 -12.86
CA ALA A 21 15.24 4.30 -13.34
C ALA A 21 15.51 4.53 -14.81
N TRP A 22 14.83 3.80 -15.68
CA TRP A 22 14.82 4.11 -17.10
C TRP A 22 13.98 5.36 -17.28
N ALA A 23 14.54 6.39 -17.90
CA ALA A 23 13.75 7.51 -18.39
C ALA A 23 12.87 6.98 -19.54
N ILE A 24 11.62 6.69 -19.22
CA ILE A 24 10.65 6.10 -20.15
C ILE A 24 9.89 7.19 -20.92
N SER A 25 9.91 8.42 -20.43
CA SER A 25 9.33 9.59 -21.09
C SER A 25 10.15 9.99 -22.33
N ASP A 26 9.49 9.97 -23.49
CA ASP A 26 10.07 10.41 -24.76
C ASP A 26 10.11 11.95 -24.79
N PRO A 27 11.29 12.58 -25.00
CA PRO A 27 11.42 14.04 -25.10
C PRO A 27 10.52 14.67 -26.17
N ALA A 28 10.12 13.91 -27.19
CA ALA A 28 9.20 14.39 -28.23
C ALA A 28 7.77 14.63 -27.71
N GLU A 29 7.40 14.03 -26.56
CA GLU A 29 6.09 14.25 -25.94
C GLU A 29 6.02 15.56 -25.14
N ALA A 30 7.17 16.17 -24.79
CA ALA A 30 7.25 17.27 -23.85
C ALA A 30 6.63 18.58 -24.40
N LEU A 31 5.95 19.32 -23.52
CA LEU A 31 5.39 20.62 -23.82
C LEU A 31 6.50 21.68 -24.01
N PRO A 32 6.31 22.68 -24.90
CA PRO A 32 7.28 23.75 -25.12
C PRO A 32 7.51 24.64 -23.89
N ASP A 33 6.48 24.83 -23.05
CA ASP A 33 6.57 25.59 -21.81
C ASP A 33 7.01 24.67 -20.66
N PRO A 34 8.21 24.86 -20.07
CA PRO A 34 8.72 24.00 -19.01
C PRO A 34 7.84 23.98 -17.75
N ARG A 35 7.09 25.05 -17.47
CA ARG A 35 6.18 25.09 -16.32
C ARG A 35 4.96 24.21 -16.54
N GLN A 36 4.43 24.23 -17.77
CA GLN A 36 3.32 23.36 -18.16
C GLN A 36 3.78 21.90 -18.22
N GLU A 37 4.98 21.62 -18.71
CA GLU A 37 5.51 20.26 -18.72
C GLU A 37 5.66 19.70 -17.30
N ALA A 38 6.32 20.44 -16.40
CA ALA A 38 6.47 20.00 -15.01
C ALA A 38 5.12 19.73 -14.32
N ARG A 39 4.10 20.53 -14.65
CA ARG A 39 2.74 20.35 -14.19
C ARG A 39 2.08 19.10 -14.77
N ALA A 40 2.24 18.86 -16.08
CA ALA A 40 1.72 17.68 -16.75
C ALA A 40 2.33 16.40 -16.17
N GLU A 41 3.65 16.35 -15.98
CA GLU A 41 4.31 15.22 -15.32
C GLU A 41 3.82 15.01 -13.87
N ALA A 42 3.60 16.10 -13.13
CA ALA A 42 3.11 16.02 -11.75
C ALA A 42 1.69 15.43 -11.69
N ILE A 43 0.84 15.72 -12.68
CA ILE A 43 -0.48 15.11 -12.82
C ILE A 43 -0.33 13.64 -13.26
N GLY A 44 0.52 13.35 -14.25
CA GLY A 44 0.76 11.99 -14.73
C GLY A 44 1.29 11.05 -13.63
N ARG A 45 2.17 11.51 -12.74
CA ARG A 45 2.62 10.74 -11.58
C ARG A 45 1.50 10.34 -10.60
N GLN A 46 0.34 10.98 -10.67
CA GLN A 46 -0.84 10.66 -9.85
C GLN A 46 -1.79 9.68 -10.55
N LEU A 47 -1.59 9.42 -11.83
CA LEU A 47 -2.40 8.51 -12.64
C LEU A 47 -1.65 7.19 -12.83
N ARG A 48 -2.34 6.06 -12.71
CA ARG A 48 -1.78 4.73 -12.92
C ARG A 48 -1.97 4.26 -14.35
N CYS A 49 -1.03 3.46 -14.84
CA CYS A 49 -1.25 2.67 -16.03
C CYS A 49 -2.19 1.48 -15.71
N LEU A 50 -3.35 1.42 -16.36
CA LEU A 50 -4.37 0.38 -16.13
C LEU A 50 -3.96 -1.03 -16.59
N VAL A 51 -2.95 -1.12 -17.46
CA VAL A 51 -2.43 -2.38 -18.01
C VAL A 51 -1.10 -2.79 -17.37
N CYS A 52 -0.65 -2.06 -16.35
CA CYS A 52 0.66 -2.24 -15.72
C CYS A 52 0.54 -2.58 -14.22
N GLN A 53 1.65 -2.98 -13.61
CA GLN A 53 1.70 -3.45 -12.23
C GLN A 53 1.80 -2.29 -11.23
N ASN A 54 0.73 -1.50 -11.11
CA ASN A 54 0.65 -0.38 -10.14
C ASN A 54 1.76 0.68 -10.33
N GLU A 55 2.00 1.04 -11.57
CA GLU A 55 2.98 2.06 -11.99
C GLU A 55 2.26 3.32 -12.43
N SER A 56 2.91 4.48 -12.28
CA SER A 56 2.37 5.73 -12.80
C SER A 56 2.41 5.74 -14.34
N ILE A 57 1.60 6.59 -14.99
CA ILE A 57 1.69 6.76 -16.44
C ILE A 57 3.00 7.43 -16.87
N GLU A 58 3.73 8.11 -15.98
CA GLU A 58 5.06 8.67 -16.28
C GLU A 58 6.15 7.61 -16.21
N ASP A 59 6.00 6.61 -15.36
CA ASP A 59 6.99 5.55 -15.15
C ASP A 59 6.75 4.32 -16.04
N SER A 60 5.66 4.30 -16.80
CA SER A 60 5.26 3.15 -17.62
C SER A 60 5.55 3.35 -19.10
N GLY A 61 6.16 2.32 -19.71
CA GLY A 61 6.47 2.28 -21.14
C GLY A 61 5.35 1.73 -22.01
N ALA A 62 4.18 1.43 -21.44
CA ALA A 62 3.05 0.89 -22.18
C ALA A 62 2.44 1.93 -23.13
N ASP A 63 1.92 1.47 -24.28
CA ASP A 63 1.25 2.35 -25.25
C ASP A 63 0.08 3.13 -24.62
N LEU A 64 -0.70 2.48 -23.75
CA LEU A 64 -1.78 3.15 -23.01
C LEU A 64 -1.26 4.27 -22.11
N ALA A 65 -0.10 4.09 -21.47
CA ALA A 65 0.49 5.13 -20.63
C ALA A 65 0.91 6.33 -21.48
N ARG A 66 1.50 6.10 -22.66
CA ARG A 66 1.83 7.15 -23.63
C ARG A 66 0.59 7.93 -24.08
N ASP A 67 -0.49 7.24 -24.43
CA ASP A 67 -1.75 7.90 -24.82
C ASP A 67 -2.31 8.78 -23.70
N LEU A 68 -2.30 8.28 -22.46
CA LEU A 68 -2.75 9.06 -21.29
C LEU A 68 -1.86 10.28 -21.03
N ARG A 69 -0.54 10.15 -21.17
CA ARG A 69 0.38 11.29 -21.05
C ARG A 69 0.12 12.37 -22.10
N HIS A 70 -0.13 11.97 -23.35
CA HIS A 70 -0.53 12.91 -24.40
C HIS A 70 -1.83 13.65 -24.06
N ILE A 71 -2.84 12.94 -23.57
CA ILE A 71 -4.10 13.52 -23.13
C ILE A 71 -3.87 14.55 -22.01
N VAL A 72 -3.08 14.20 -20.99
CA VAL A 72 -2.77 15.10 -19.87
C VAL A 72 -2.08 16.36 -20.36
N ARG A 73 -1.06 16.24 -21.22
CA ARG A 73 -0.35 17.39 -21.80
C ARG A 73 -1.26 18.27 -22.65
N GLN A 74 -2.13 17.67 -23.47
CA GLN A 74 -3.13 18.43 -24.26
C GLN A 74 -4.06 19.24 -23.34
N ARG A 75 -4.51 18.65 -22.23
CA ARG A 75 -5.40 19.30 -21.26
C ARG A 75 -4.71 20.43 -20.51
N VAL A 76 -3.47 20.22 -20.09
CA VAL A 76 -2.65 21.27 -19.46
C VAL A 76 -2.43 22.43 -20.42
N ALA A 77 -2.09 22.15 -21.68
CA ALA A 77 -1.92 23.16 -22.72
C ALA A 77 -3.21 23.92 -23.07
N ALA A 78 -4.38 23.26 -22.91
CA ALA A 78 -5.68 23.89 -23.05
C ALA A 78 -6.05 24.83 -21.89
N GLY A 79 -5.25 24.85 -20.81
CA GLY A 79 -5.48 25.71 -19.64
C GLY A 79 -6.37 25.10 -18.56
N ASP A 80 -6.72 23.81 -18.66
CA ASP A 80 -7.51 23.10 -17.64
C ASP A 80 -6.73 23.06 -16.31
N SER A 81 -7.42 23.20 -15.17
CA SER A 81 -6.86 23.02 -13.81
C SER A 81 -6.54 21.55 -13.48
N ASP A 82 -5.71 21.28 -12.47
CA ASP A 82 -5.24 19.91 -12.17
C ASP A 82 -6.41 18.96 -11.92
N ALA A 83 -7.40 19.43 -11.15
CA ALA A 83 -8.63 18.69 -10.88
C ALA A 83 -9.40 18.40 -12.17
N GLN A 84 -9.57 19.40 -13.05
CA GLN A 84 -10.25 19.20 -14.34
C GLN A 84 -9.52 18.20 -15.24
N VAL A 85 -8.19 18.22 -15.27
CA VAL A 85 -7.42 17.24 -16.06
C VAL A 85 -7.66 15.83 -15.54
N VAL A 86 -7.52 15.63 -14.22
CA VAL A 86 -7.72 14.32 -13.59
C VAL A 86 -9.16 13.83 -13.77
N ASP A 87 -10.14 14.70 -13.53
CA ASP A 87 -11.56 14.36 -13.66
C ASP A 87 -11.94 14.03 -15.11
N TRP A 88 -11.30 14.67 -16.09
CA TRP A 88 -11.49 14.35 -17.50
C TRP A 88 -11.04 12.91 -17.83
N VAL A 89 -9.90 12.50 -17.27
CA VAL A 89 -9.36 11.14 -17.43
C VAL A 89 -10.25 10.14 -16.67
N VAL A 90 -10.59 10.43 -15.42
CA VAL A 90 -11.46 9.58 -14.59
C VAL A 90 -12.83 9.37 -15.22
N ALA A 91 -13.42 10.40 -15.84
CA ALA A 91 -14.70 10.28 -16.53
C ALA A 91 -14.72 9.24 -17.65
N ARG A 92 -13.54 8.87 -18.20
CA ARG A 92 -13.41 7.87 -19.28
C ARG A 92 -12.82 6.55 -18.82
N TYR A 93 -11.90 6.59 -17.86
CA TYR A 93 -11.10 5.45 -17.42
C TYR A 93 -11.48 4.94 -16.03
N GLY A 94 -12.40 5.62 -15.35
CA GLY A 94 -12.87 5.30 -14.00
C GLY A 94 -11.90 5.70 -12.89
N ASP A 95 -12.32 5.57 -11.64
CA ASP A 95 -11.51 5.97 -10.47
C ASP A 95 -10.25 5.12 -10.29
N PHE A 96 -10.23 3.91 -10.84
CA PHE A 96 -9.06 3.05 -10.79
C PHE A 96 -7.86 3.65 -11.53
N VAL A 97 -8.07 4.62 -12.44
CA VAL A 97 -6.96 5.34 -13.08
C VAL A 97 -6.16 6.20 -12.08
N ARG A 98 -6.72 6.55 -10.92
CA ARG A 98 -5.97 7.26 -9.88
C ARG A 98 -4.98 6.28 -9.22
N LEU A 99 -3.70 6.65 -9.15
CA LEU A 99 -2.69 5.83 -8.49
C LEU A 99 -2.97 5.72 -6.99
N ARG A 100 -3.50 6.78 -6.38
CA ARG A 100 -4.00 6.76 -5.00
C ARG A 100 -5.53 6.88 -5.00
N PRO A 101 -6.25 5.96 -4.32
CA PRO A 101 -7.69 6.09 -4.18
C PRO A 101 -8.03 7.38 -3.42
N PRO A 102 -9.06 8.14 -3.84
CA PRO A 102 -9.47 9.35 -3.14
C PRO A 102 -10.10 8.99 -1.79
N PHE A 103 -10.15 9.96 -0.88
CA PHE A 103 -10.89 9.82 0.38
C PHE A 103 -12.34 10.23 0.16
N GLU A 104 -13.20 9.25 -0.01
CA GLU A 104 -14.62 9.42 -0.33
C GLU A 104 -15.46 8.46 0.52
N TRP A 105 -16.78 8.64 0.51
CA TRP A 105 -17.69 7.80 1.29
C TRP A 105 -17.56 6.31 0.93
N GLN A 106 -17.25 6.01 -0.34
CA GLN A 106 -17.08 4.64 -0.83
C GLN A 106 -15.76 4.01 -0.35
N THR A 107 -14.71 4.82 -0.12
CA THR A 107 -13.39 4.36 0.33
C THR A 107 -13.21 4.51 1.84
N VAL A 108 -14.17 5.12 2.57
CA VAL A 108 -14.04 5.38 4.01
C VAL A 108 -13.78 4.10 4.82
N LEU A 109 -14.38 2.97 4.41
CA LEU A 109 -14.16 1.68 5.08
C LEU A 109 -12.73 1.19 4.87
N LEU A 110 -12.17 1.35 3.66
CA LEU A 110 -10.78 1.00 3.37
C LEU A 110 -9.82 1.78 4.27
N TRP A 111 -10.00 3.09 4.35
CA TRP A 111 -9.17 4.00 5.16
C TRP A 111 -9.38 3.82 6.67
N GLY A 112 -10.61 3.53 7.11
CA GLY A 112 -10.95 3.31 8.52
C GLY A 112 -10.62 1.90 9.02
N SER A 113 -10.38 0.94 8.12
CA SER A 113 -10.15 -0.47 8.46
C SER A 113 -9.02 -0.70 9.48
N PRO A 114 -7.86 0.00 9.45
CA PRO A 114 -6.80 -0.23 10.44
C PRO A 114 -7.25 0.16 11.85
N LEU A 115 -7.96 1.29 11.99
CA LEU A 115 -8.48 1.76 13.28
C LEU A 115 -9.59 0.84 13.79
N LEU A 116 -10.49 0.41 12.89
CA LEU A 116 -11.54 -0.55 13.22
C LEU A 116 -10.94 -1.87 13.71
N ALA A 117 -9.92 -2.39 13.04
CA ALA A 117 -9.23 -3.62 13.43
C ALA A 117 -8.59 -3.48 14.82
N LEU A 118 -7.95 -2.35 15.11
CA LEU A 118 -7.37 -2.07 16.43
C LEU A 118 -8.45 -1.97 17.51
N ALA A 119 -9.58 -1.31 17.24
CA ALA A 119 -10.68 -1.18 18.18
C ALA A 119 -11.30 -2.54 18.50
N VAL A 120 -11.60 -3.33 17.47
CA VAL A 120 -12.18 -4.68 17.61
C VAL A 120 -11.21 -5.61 18.33
N GLY A 121 -9.93 -5.62 17.94
CA GLY A 121 -8.91 -6.44 18.58
C GLY A 121 -8.67 -6.04 20.05
N GLY A 122 -8.58 -4.74 20.32
CA GLY A 122 -8.42 -4.20 21.67
C GLY A 122 -9.60 -4.55 22.58
N LEU A 123 -10.84 -4.39 22.09
CA LEU A 123 -12.04 -4.82 22.80
C LEU A 123 -12.02 -6.32 23.08
N GLY A 124 -11.63 -7.15 22.10
CA GLY A 124 -11.48 -8.59 22.27
C GLY A 124 -10.50 -8.96 23.38
N VAL A 125 -9.36 -8.26 23.48
CA VAL A 125 -8.38 -8.45 24.56
C VAL A 125 -8.96 -8.06 25.92
N LEU A 126 -9.65 -6.93 26.02
CA LEU A 126 -10.28 -6.47 27.27
C LEU A 126 -11.34 -7.48 27.73
N VAL A 127 -12.23 -7.89 26.84
CA VAL A 127 -13.25 -8.91 27.09
C VAL A 127 -12.59 -10.22 27.55
N HIS A 128 -11.59 -10.71 26.82
CA HIS A 128 -10.87 -11.93 27.20
C HIS A 128 -10.24 -11.83 28.59
N ARG A 129 -9.66 -10.69 28.95
CA ARG A 129 -9.10 -10.45 30.29
C ARG A 129 -10.17 -10.44 31.38
N HIS A 130 -11.32 -9.82 31.13
CA HIS A 130 -12.41 -9.77 32.10
C HIS A 130 -13.04 -11.13 32.37
N TYR A 131 -13.13 -12.00 31.35
CA TYR A 131 -13.70 -13.33 31.47
C TYR A 131 -12.66 -14.43 31.76
N ARG A 132 -11.44 -14.08 32.20
CA ARG A 132 -10.50 -15.09 32.68
C ARG A 132 -11.08 -15.73 33.96
N PRO A 133 -11.39 -17.04 33.96
CA PRO A 133 -11.84 -17.69 35.18
C PRO A 133 -10.74 -17.56 36.23
N ALA A 134 -11.16 -17.36 37.48
CA ALA A 134 -10.23 -17.39 38.61
C ALA A 134 -9.44 -18.71 38.55
N PRO A 135 -8.13 -18.68 38.89
CA PRO A 135 -7.39 -19.93 39.05
C PRO A 135 -8.19 -20.86 39.97
N PRO A 136 -8.28 -22.17 39.65
CA PRO A 136 -8.96 -23.10 40.53
C PRO A 136 -8.37 -22.97 41.93
N ALA A 137 -9.24 -23.05 42.95
CA ALA A 137 -8.81 -22.95 44.33
C ALA A 137 -7.68 -23.97 44.61
N PRO A 138 -6.69 -23.63 45.44
CA PRO A 138 -5.61 -24.55 45.77
C PRO A 138 -6.19 -25.84 46.37
N LEU A 139 -5.61 -26.98 46.00
CA LEU A 139 -6.05 -28.30 46.46
C LEU A 139 -6.07 -28.35 47.98
N ASN A 140 -7.16 -28.86 48.56
CA ASN A 140 -7.23 -29.10 49.99
C ASN A 140 -6.31 -30.28 50.40
N GLU A 141 -6.04 -30.42 51.69
CA GLU A 141 -5.09 -31.43 52.18
C GLU A 141 -5.47 -32.87 51.80
N ALA A 142 -6.78 -33.18 51.74
CA ALA A 142 -7.29 -34.49 51.35
C ALA A 142 -7.11 -34.76 49.84
N GLU A 143 -7.33 -33.75 49.00
CA GLU A 143 -7.07 -33.80 47.56
C GLU A 143 -5.58 -33.94 47.27
N GLN A 144 -4.72 -33.21 48.00
CA GLN A 144 -3.28 -33.34 47.88
C GLN A 144 -2.79 -34.73 48.30
N ALA A 145 -3.36 -35.29 49.37
CA ALA A 145 -3.05 -36.66 49.81
C ALA A 145 -3.44 -37.70 48.76
N ARG A 146 -4.64 -37.57 48.17
CA ARG A 146 -5.12 -38.45 47.09
C ARG A 146 -4.27 -38.32 45.82
N LEU A 147 -3.80 -37.11 45.50
CA LEU A 147 -2.92 -36.88 44.35
C LEU A 147 -1.55 -37.56 44.56
N ARG A 148 -0.97 -37.47 45.76
CA ARG A 148 0.30 -38.14 46.10
C ARG A 148 0.19 -39.65 45.94
N ASP A 149 -0.89 -40.25 46.44
CA ASP A 149 -1.18 -41.68 46.31
C ASP A 149 -1.25 -42.13 44.83
N LEU A 150 -1.91 -41.36 43.97
CA LEU A 150 -1.99 -41.62 42.52
C LEU A 150 -0.68 -41.40 41.74
N MET A 151 0.29 -40.68 42.31
CA MET A 151 1.59 -40.41 41.68
C MET A 151 2.67 -41.43 42.07
N GLU A 152 2.46 -42.16 43.17
CA GLU A 152 3.38 -43.20 43.67
C GLU A 152 3.09 -44.60 43.07
N THR A 153 1.98 -44.76 42.34
CA THR A 153 1.65 -45.94 41.51
C THR A 153 2.26 -45.87 40.13
#